data_AF-A0A3D5KAA9-F1
#
_entry.id   AF-A0A3D5KAA9-F1
#
_cell.length_a   1.000
_cell.length_b   1.000
_cell.length_c   1.000
_cell.angle_alpha   90.00
_cell.angle_beta   90.00
_cell.angle_gamma   90.00
#
_symmetry.space_group_name_H-M   'P 1'
#
loop_
_entity.id
_entity.type
_entity.pdbx_description
1 polymer ?
#
loop_
_entity_poly.entity_id
_entity_poly.type
_entity_poly.pdbx_seq_one_letter_code
_entity_poly.pdbx_strand_id
1 'polypeptide(L)' 'LFDENASCHLAIGKAYTPCLKNSENMTKEELIEAGVNESLIHVDFMIGTKDLDITGGTAEGKEVPVFVQGNFAY' A
#
# COMPACT_ATOMS: atom_id res chain seq x y z
N LEU A 1 -8.42 -13.23 -2.86
CA LEU A 1 -7.81 -14.07 -1.81
C LEU A 1 -6.60 -14.89 -2.27
N PHE A 2 -6.71 -15.88 -3.17
CA PHE A 2 -5.52 -16.68 -3.51
C PHE A 2 -4.44 -15.88 -4.26
N ASP A 3 -4.83 -15.18 -5.33
CA ASP A 3 -3.86 -14.48 -6.18
C ASP A 3 -3.20 -13.28 -5.48
N GLU A 4 -3.94 -12.54 -4.65
CA GLU A 4 -3.40 -11.39 -3.89
C GLU A 4 -2.34 -11.80 -2.84
N ASN A 5 -2.37 -13.06 -2.39
CA ASN A 5 -1.37 -13.62 -1.47
C ASN A 5 -0.22 -14.32 -2.20
N ALA A 6 -0.26 -14.39 -3.53
CA ALA A 6 0.81 -14.92 -4.36
C ALA A 6 1.67 -13.83 -5.03
N SER A 7 1.24 -12.57 -4.97
CA SER A 7 1.85 -11.45 -5.68
C SER A 7 1.59 -10.13 -4.95
N CYS A 8 2.54 -9.20 -5.02
CA CYS A 8 2.29 -7.82 -4.63
C CYS A 8 1.06 -7.30 -5.39
N HIS A 9 0.20 -6.55 -4.72
CA HIS A 9 -1.02 -6.01 -5.30
C HIS A 9 -1.23 -4.55 -4.88
N LEU A 10 -2.08 -3.87 -5.64
CA LEU A 10 -2.63 -2.57 -5.30
C LEU A 10 -4.15 -2.66 -5.33
N ALA A 11 -4.81 -1.76 -4.61
CA ALA A 11 -6.27 -1.70 -4.57
C ALA A 11 -6.79 -0.40 -5.19
N ILE A 12 -7.79 -0.52 -6.06
CA ILE A 12 -8.59 0.63 -6.50
C ILE A 12 -9.77 0.79 -5.54
N GLY A 13 -9.91 1.98 -4.97
CA GLY A 13 -11.06 2.35 -4.14
C GLY A 13 -10.73 2.49 -2.65
N LYS A 14 -11.62 2.00 -1.79
CA LYS A 14 -11.68 2.31 -0.36
C LYS A 14 -10.42 1.85 0.37
N ALA A 15 -9.77 2.75 1.09
CA ALA A 15 -8.66 2.39 1.97
C ALA A 15 -9.16 1.83 3.31
N TYR A 16 -8.39 0.94 3.92
CA TYR A 16 -8.64 0.46 5.28
C TYR A 16 -8.12 1.48 6.29
N THR A 17 -9.00 2.05 7.11
CA THR A 17 -8.63 3.08 8.08
C THR A 17 -7.53 2.64 9.06
N PRO A 18 -7.45 1.38 9.55
CA PRO A 18 -6.38 0.98 10.47
C PRO A 18 -4.95 1.06 9.89
N CYS A 19 -4.79 1.22 8.57
CA CYS A 19 -3.49 1.49 7.95
C CYS A 19 -2.94 2.89 8.28
N LEU A 20 -3.80 3.80 8.76
CA LEU A 20 -3.42 5.10 9.30
C LEU A 20 -3.39 5.05 10.83
N LYS A 21 -2.27 5.49 11.42
CA LYS A 21 -2.08 5.55 12.87
C LYS A 21 -3.11 6.49 13.51
N ASN A 22 -3.71 6.06 14.62
CA ASN A 22 -4.73 6.78 15.39
C ASN A 22 -6.04 7.04 14.64
N SER A 23 -6.30 6.32 13.54
CA SER A 23 -7.51 6.49 12.72
C SER A 23 -8.81 6.21 13.47
N GLU A 24 -8.76 5.43 14.56
CA GLU A 24 -9.91 5.12 15.41
C GLU A 24 -10.50 6.36 16.13
N ASN A 25 -9.72 7.44 16.23
CA ASN A 25 -10.15 8.69 16.86
C ASN A 25 -10.51 9.77 15.83
N MET A 26 -10.53 9.44 14.53
CA MET A 26 -10.79 10.39 13.45
C MET A 26 -12.22 10.27 12.94
N THR A 27 -12.80 11.41 12.59
CA THR A 27 -14.03 11.53 11.80
C THR A 27 -13.80 11.14 10.35
N LYS A 28 -14.89 10.98 9.58
CA LYS A 28 -14.78 10.66 8.14
C LYS A 28 -14.03 11.77 7.39
N GLU A 29 -14.29 13.02 7.72
CA GLU A 29 -13.71 14.19 7.11
C GLU A 29 -12.20 14.27 7.40
N GLU A 30 -11.79 14.03 8.65
CA GLU A 30 -10.38 13.98 9.04
C GLU A 30 -9.62 12.84 8.34
N LEU A 31 -10.26 11.67 8.15
CA LEU A 31 -9.66 10.57 7.39
C LEU A 31 -9.41 10.94 5.93
N ILE A 32 -10.37 11.61 5.28
CA ILE A 32 -10.23 12.07 3.90
C ILE A 32 -9.12 13.12 3.79
N GLU A 33 -9.07 14.09 4.73
CA GLU A 33 -8.02 15.10 4.78
C GLU A 33 -6.63 14.49 5.02
N ALA A 34 -6.55 13.40 5.81
CA ALA A 34 -5.33 12.63 6.01
C ALA A 34 -4.94 11.73 4.83
N GLY A 35 -5.70 11.76 3.72
CA GLY A 35 -5.41 11.03 2.49
C GLY A 35 -5.98 9.62 2.42
N VAL A 36 -6.87 9.23 3.32
CA VAL A 36 -7.58 7.95 3.25
C VAL A 36 -8.61 8.01 2.12
N ASN A 37 -8.42 7.17 1.10
CA ASN A 37 -9.33 7.16 -0.04
C ASN A 37 -10.72 6.60 0.33
N GLU A 38 -11.77 7.34 -0.03
CA GLU A 38 -13.17 6.94 0.20
C GLU A 38 -13.78 6.39 -1.10
N SER A 39 -14.45 5.24 -0.99
CA SER A 39 -15.14 4.63 -2.12
C SER A 39 -16.16 3.59 -1.65
N LEU A 40 -17.08 3.22 -2.54
CA LEU A 40 -18.00 2.09 -2.36
C LEU A 40 -17.36 0.74 -2.68
N ILE A 41 -16.27 0.73 -3.45
CA ILE A 41 -15.59 -0.49 -3.90
C ILE A 41 -14.18 -0.58 -3.32
N HIS A 42 -13.65 -1.80 -3.30
CA HIS A 42 -12.25 -2.10 -3.05
C HIS A 42 -11.91 -3.26 -3.98
N VAL A 43 -11.01 -3.02 -4.93
CA VAL A 43 -10.68 -4.02 -5.96
C VAL A 43 -9.17 -4.18 -6.03
N ASP A 44 -8.70 -5.32 -5.54
CA ASP A 44 -7.30 -5.72 -5.62
C ASP A 44 -6.94 -6.20 -7.02
N PHE A 45 -5.77 -5.77 -7.48
CA PHE A 45 -5.15 -6.28 -8.70
C PHE A 45 -3.65 -6.46 -8.50
N MET A 46 -3.12 -7.55 -9.04
CA MET A 46 -1.76 -8.02 -8.79
C MET A 46 -0.77 -7.40 -9.79
N ILE A 47 0.40 -7.04 -9.28
CA ILE A 47 1.49 -6.40 -10.05
C ILE A 47 2.85 -7.08 -9.83
N GLY A 48 2.99 -7.92 -8.81
CA GLY A 48 4.24 -8.58 -8.45
C GLY A 48 4.65 -9.64 -9.47
N THR A 49 5.92 -9.59 -9.86
CA THR A 49 6.58 -10.55 -10.72
C THR A 49 7.97 -10.90 -10.16
N LYS A 50 8.59 -11.97 -10.68
CA LYS A 50 9.93 -12.40 -10.24
C LYS A 50 11.06 -11.40 -10.56
N ASP A 51 10.78 -10.42 -11.40
CA ASP A 51 11.69 -9.37 -11.84
C ASP A 51 11.26 -7.98 -11.32
N LEU A 52 10.32 -7.92 -10.37
CA LEU A 52 9.92 -6.68 -9.70
C LEU A 52 11.01 -6.22 -8.71
N ASP A 53 11.46 -4.99 -8.88
CA ASP A 53 12.27 -4.27 -7.90
C ASP A 53 11.42 -3.18 -7.24
N ILE A 54 11.56 -3.00 -5.92
CA ILE A 54 10.85 -1.96 -5.14
C ILE A 54 11.87 -1.16 -4.34
N THR A 55 11.86 0.15 -4.55
CA THR A 55 12.69 1.12 -3.80
C THR A 55 11.80 1.99 -2.91
N GLY A 56 12.12 2.05 -1.62
CA GLY A 56 11.50 2.98 -0.68
C GLY A 56 12.25 4.31 -0.65
N GLY A 57 11.54 5.42 -0.75
CA GLY A 57 12.07 6.76 -0.53
C GLY A 57 11.94 7.16 0.94
N THR A 58 13.01 7.67 1.57
CA THR A 58 12.95 8.24 2.91
C THR A 58 12.55 9.71 2.88
N ALA A 59 12.13 10.26 4.02
CA ALA A 59 11.85 11.70 4.15
C ALA A 59 13.09 12.60 3.89
N GLU A 60 14.30 12.04 4.00
CA GLU A 60 15.56 12.72 3.70
C GLU A 60 15.94 12.62 2.20
N GLY A 61 15.09 11.99 1.37
CA GLY A 61 15.34 11.80 -0.06
C GLY A 61 16.33 10.68 -0.39
N LYS A 62 16.62 9.78 0.55
CA LYS A 62 17.45 8.59 0.29
C LYS A 62 16.58 7.48 -0.30
N GLU A 63 17.16 6.71 -1.22
CA GLU A 63 16.55 5.51 -1.78
C GLU A 63 17.07 4.27 -1.06
N VAL A 64 16.16 3.40 -0.63
CA VAL A 64 16.47 2.16 0.08
C VAL A 64 15.81 1.01 -0.67
N PRO A 65 16.57 0.00 -1.15
CA PRO A 65 15.96 -1.16 -1.80
C PRO A 65 15.15 -1.96 -0.78
N VAL A 66 13.91 -2.26 -1.12
CA VAL A 66 12.99 -3.07 -0.33
C VAL A 66 12.88 -4.46 -0.96
N PHE A 67 12.61 -4.53 -2.26
CA PHE A 67 12.64 -5.76 -3.06
C PHE A 67 13.68 -5.68 -4.18
N VAL A 68 14.34 -6.80 -4.45
CA VAL A 68 15.16 -7.05 -5.63
C VAL A 68 14.76 -8.41 -6.22
N GLN A 69 14.44 -8.45 -7.52
CA GLN A 69 14.00 -9.66 -8.22
C GLN A 69 12.85 -10.40 -7.49
N GLY A 70 11.81 -9.64 -7.14
CA GLY A 70 10.58 -10.17 -6.57
C GLY A 70 10.67 -10.69 -5.13
N ASN A 71 11.79 -10.44 -4.43
CA ASN A 71 11.99 -10.83 -3.04
C ASN A 71 12.58 -9.70 -2.19
N PHE A 72 12.44 -9.80 -0.87
CA PHE A 72 13.09 -8.88 0.06
C PHE A 72 14.60 -8.81 -0.17
N ALA A 73 15.14 -7.59 -0.13
CA ALA A 73 16.55 -7.33 -0.41
C ALA A 73 17.52 -7.82 0.70
N TYR A 74 17.01 -8.09 1.91
CA TYR A 74 17.78 -8.45 3.11
C TYR A 74 17.09 -9.54 3.94
#